data_AF-A0A9W3P7H0-F1
#
_entry.id   AF-A0A9W3P7H0-F1
#
_cell.length_a   1.000
_cell.length_b   1.000
_cell.length_c   1.000
_cell.angle_alpha   90.00
_cell.angle_beta   90.00
_cell.angle_gamma   90.00
#
_symmetry.space_group_name_H-M   'P 1'
#
loop_
_entity.id
_entity.type
_entity.pdbx_description
1 polymer ?
#
loop_
_entity_poly.entity_id
_entity_poly.type
_entity_poly.pdbx_seq_one_letter_code
_entity_poly.pdbx_strand_id
1 'polypeptide(L)'
;MSTHLNFSQQNFKVHGVKFFDGLFNIIKLENERKELPSSALATYIMLHFECNDIGMLPREFQIMDLAKKSGIPYTTIYTGFQVCLERKLVREIPVGNRTVYEIVDYALYNHTAAETTDMINISLSYFRIPFYLIQTTILSSLVKARDNRGIMILLELINTFSRKIGMEHYKHKIEDFEITRKMAFLKEKLNRNAKKVRQYIEIVKPIKFNAVDLKDKKSSESRITRVRRQVQQVIIEKFNVIFSSNCVIENDKKELHRPIAKCRKEAVSRLKHMGQALRKKDKENIMTAFRQEIVDIEIYLPTKQKQN
;
A
#
# COMPACT_ATOMS: atom_id res chain seq x y z
N MET A 1 9.06 -39.26 8.12
CA MET A 1 9.94 -38.09 8.35
C MET A 1 9.30 -36.87 7.73
N SER A 2 8.48 -36.15 8.51
CA SER A 2 7.80 -34.93 8.04
C SER A 2 8.74 -33.74 8.13
N THR A 3 9.12 -33.19 6.99
CA THR A 3 9.79 -31.90 6.89
C THR A 3 8.83 -30.80 7.35
N HIS A 4 8.93 -30.43 8.62
CA HIS A 4 8.42 -29.16 9.11
C HIS A 4 9.09 -28.05 8.31
N LEU A 5 8.35 -27.44 7.37
CA LEU A 5 8.67 -26.10 6.89
C LEU A 5 8.46 -25.15 8.07
N ASN A 6 9.47 -25.01 8.92
CA ASN A 6 9.61 -23.89 9.83
C ASN A 6 9.79 -22.64 8.97
N PHE A 7 8.68 -22.05 8.51
CA PHE A 7 8.67 -20.64 8.14
C PHE A 7 9.00 -19.87 9.41
N SER A 8 10.28 -19.53 9.54
CA SER A 8 10.82 -18.62 10.53
C SER A 8 9.85 -17.46 10.75
N GLN A 9 9.40 -17.33 11.99
CA GLN A 9 8.33 -16.42 12.34
C GLN A 9 8.79 -14.98 12.07
N GLN A 10 8.20 -14.35 11.06
CA GLN A 10 8.42 -12.93 10.80
C GLN A 10 7.99 -12.09 12.01
N ASN A 11 8.95 -11.45 12.68
CA ASN A 11 8.70 -10.64 13.90
C ASN A 11 7.78 -9.44 13.64
N PHE A 12 7.95 -8.79 12.48
CA PHE A 12 7.21 -7.58 12.11
C PHE A 12 6.27 -7.80 10.93
N LYS A 13 5.22 -7.00 10.86
CA LYS A 13 4.31 -6.92 9.72
C LYS A 13 3.95 -5.48 9.45
N VAL A 14 3.90 -5.08 8.17
CA VAL A 14 3.41 -3.74 7.80
C VAL A 14 1.95 -3.57 8.24
N HIS A 15 1.69 -2.52 9.01
CA HIS A 15 0.36 -2.18 9.51
C HIS A 15 -0.40 -1.38 8.45
N GLY A 16 -1.17 -2.07 7.63
CA GLY A 16 -1.77 -1.44 6.45
C GLY A 16 -2.75 -2.32 5.69
N VAL A 17 -3.29 -1.74 4.63
CA VAL A 17 -4.26 -2.38 3.73
C VAL A 17 -3.55 -3.15 2.63
N LYS A 18 -4.14 -4.27 2.20
CA LYS A 18 -3.58 -5.06 1.10
C LYS A 18 -3.67 -4.28 -0.21
N PHE A 19 -2.59 -4.30 -0.97
CA PHE A 19 -2.51 -3.80 -2.32
C PHE A 19 -1.87 -4.88 -3.19
N PHE A 20 -2.66 -5.47 -4.07
CA PHE A 20 -2.26 -6.64 -4.84
C PHE A 20 -1.29 -6.27 -5.95
N ASP A 21 -0.26 -7.10 -6.17
CA ASP A 21 0.72 -6.86 -7.22
C ASP A 21 0.05 -6.86 -8.61
N GLY A 22 -1.01 -7.67 -8.79
CA GLY A 22 -1.84 -7.64 -10.00
C GLY A 22 -2.49 -6.28 -10.26
N LEU A 23 -3.15 -5.71 -9.25
CA LEU A 23 -3.73 -4.36 -9.34
C LEU A 23 -2.64 -3.30 -9.56
N PHE A 24 -1.48 -3.45 -8.92
CA PHE A 24 -0.37 -2.52 -9.13
C PHE A 24 0.15 -2.56 -10.58
N ASN A 25 0.23 -3.76 -11.18
CA ASN A 25 0.61 -3.91 -12.58
C ASN A 25 -0.43 -3.30 -13.53
N ILE A 26 -1.72 -3.46 -13.24
CA ILE A 26 -2.79 -2.79 -14.01
C ILE A 26 -2.59 -1.27 -13.99
N ILE A 27 -2.33 -0.67 -12.83
CA ILE A 27 -2.08 0.77 -12.72
C ILE A 27 -0.83 1.20 -13.50
N LYS A 28 0.24 0.40 -13.48
CA LYS A 28 1.45 0.68 -14.27
C LYS A 28 1.13 0.72 -15.76
N LEU A 29 0.46 -0.32 -16.26
CA LEU A 29 0.07 -0.41 -17.66
C LEU A 29 -0.87 0.73 -18.07
N GLU A 30 -1.86 1.06 -17.24
CA GLU A 30 -2.78 2.17 -17.50
C GLU A 30 -2.05 3.52 -17.50
N ASN A 31 -1.10 3.74 -16.58
CA ASN A 31 -0.30 4.96 -16.54
C ASN A 31 0.68 5.07 -17.73
N GLU A 32 1.18 3.94 -18.24
CA GLU A 32 2.03 3.90 -19.44
C GLU A 32 1.23 4.18 -20.71
N ARG A 33 0.00 3.65 -20.83
CA ARG A 33 -0.91 3.91 -21.95
C ARG A 33 -1.33 5.37 -22.03
N LYS A 34 -1.76 5.92 -20.90
CA LYS A 34 -2.13 7.32 -20.76
C LYS A 34 -1.82 7.74 -19.34
N GLU A 35 -1.04 8.77 -19.15
CA GLU A 35 -0.60 9.17 -17.82
C GLU A 35 -1.80 9.36 -16.86
N LEU A 36 -1.76 8.69 -15.70
CA LEU A 36 -2.76 8.85 -14.65
C LEU A 36 -2.44 10.12 -13.87
N PRO A 37 -3.41 11.03 -13.69
CA PRO A 37 -3.23 12.17 -12.81
C PRO A 37 -2.87 11.72 -11.39
N SER A 38 -2.02 12.50 -10.71
CA SER A 38 -1.67 12.24 -9.31
C SER A 38 -2.90 12.15 -8.40
N SER A 39 -3.96 12.93 -8.68
CA SER A 39 -5.24 12.86 -7.97
C SER A 39 -5.95 11.52 -8.16
N ALA A 40 -5.90 10.93 -9.36
CA ALA A 40 -6.49 9.62 -9.62
C ALA A 40 -5.72 8.51 -8.89
N LEU A 41 -4.38 8.54 -8.93
CA LEU A 41 -3.54 7.59 -8.18
C LEU A 41 -3.77 7.69 -6.67
N ALA A 42 -3.78 8.90 -6.12
CA ALA A 42 -4.04 9.11 -4.71
C ALA A 42 -5.45 8.64 -4.32
N THR A 43 -6.46 8.96 -5.14
CA THR A 43 -7.84 8.50 -4.90
C THR A 43 -7.92 6.98 -4.92
N TYR A 44 -7.31 6.32 -5.91
CA TYR A 44 -7.30 4.85 -6.00
C TYR A 44 -6.64 4.19 -4.79
N ILE A 45 -5.53 4.76 -4.29
CA ILE A 45 -4.90 4.34 -3.03
C ILE A 45 -5.87 4.52 -1.86
N MET A 46 -6.53 5.68 -1.74
CA MET A 46 -7.49 5.96 -0.67
C MET A 46 -8.68 5.00 -0.67
N LEU A 47 -9.16 4.57 -1.85
CA LEU A 47 -10.24 3.58 -1.96
C LEU A 47 -9.88 2.22 -1.36
N HIS A 48 -8.62 1.81 -1.43
CA HIS A 48 -8.14 0.58 -0.78
C HIS A 48 -8.21 0.64 0.76
N PHE A 49 -8.28 1.85 1.33
CA PHE A 49 -8.50 2.03 2.77
C PHE A 49 -9.95 1.91 3.20
N GLU A 50 -10.90 2.03 2.28
CA GLU A 50 -12.34 1.95 2.58
C GLU A 50 -12.96 0.61 2.18
N CYS A 51 -12.42 -0.07 1.17
CA CYS A 51 -13.04 -1.26 0.61
C CYS A 51 -13.06 -2.46 1.59
N ASN A 52 -13.96 -3.40 1.34
CA ASN A 52 -14.01 -4.69 2.02
C ASN A 52 -13.13 -5.74 1.31
N ASP A 53 -13.17 -6.99 1.78
CA ASP A 53 -12.32 -8.08 1.27
C ASP A 53 -12.64 -8.52 -0.16
N ILE A 54 -13.71 -8.01 -0.77
CA ILE A 54 -14.02 -8.25 -2.18
C ILE A 54 -13.89 -6.98 -3.02
N GLY A 55 -13.37 -5.90 -2.44
CA GLY A 55 -13.11 -4.63 -3.14
C GLY A 55 -14.29 -3.68 -3.21
N MET A 56 -15.42 -4.01 -2.57
CA MET A 56 -16.58 -3.11 -2.55
C MET A 56 -16.44 -2.03 -1.48
N LEU A 57 -16.85 -0.81 -1.83
CA LEU A 57 -16.93 0.31 -0.90
C LEU A 57 -18.20 0.19 -0.01
N PRO A 58 -18.20 0.82 1.18
CA PRO A 58 -19.36 0.86 2.05
C PRO A 58 -20.58 1.47 1.37
N ARG A 59 -21.78 1.05 1.79
CA ARG A 59 -23.05 1.55 1.26
C ARG A 59 -23.20 3.07 1.35
N GLU A 60 -22.67 3.67 2.40
CA GLU A 60 -22.67 5.10 2.69
C GLU A 60 -21.39 5.80 2.24
N PHE A 61 -20.63 5.21 1.31
CA PHE A 61 -19.40 5.81 0.82
C PHE A 61 -19.61 7.23 0.30
N GLN A 62 -18.85 8.18 0.84
CA GLN A 62 -18.83 9.57 0.39
C GLN A 62 -17.41 10.01 0.03
N ILE A 63 -17.26 10.64 -1.13
CA ILE A 63 -15.99 11.23 -1.59
C ILE A 63 -15.48 12.28 -0.59
N MET A 64 -16.39 12.98 0.10
CA MET A 64 -16.08 13.95 1.15
C MET A 64 -15.24 13.34 2.29
N ASP A 65 -15.50 12.08 2.66
CA ASP A 65 -14.75 11.43 3.73
C ASP A 65 -13.31 11.15 3.33
N LEU A 66 -13.07 10.82 2.06
CA LEU A 66 -11.72 10.68 1.52
C LEU A 66 -10.97 12.01 1.54
N ALA A 67 -11.66 13.11 1.22
CA ALA A 67 -11.08 14.45 1.21
C ALA A 67 -10.62 14.87 2.60
N LYS A 68 -11.48 14.65 3.60
CA LYS A 68 -11.17 14.91 5.01
C LYS A 68 -9.99 14.06 5.50
N LYS A 69 -9.98 12.76 5.21
CA LYS A 69 -8.91 11.83 5.66
C LYS A 69 -7.55 12.12 5.02
N SER A 70 -7.52 12.47 3.75
CA SER A 70 -6.26 12.65 3.00
C SER A 70 -5.72 14.09 3.02
N GLY A 71 -6.54 15.07 3.41
CA GLY A 71 -6.21 16.49 3.30
C GLY A 71 -6.13 17.00 1.85
N ILE A 72 -6.64 16.23 0.88
CA ILE A 72 -6.75 16.63 -0.53
C ILE A 72 -8.11 17.33 -0.73
N PRO A 73 -8.18 18.46 -1.47
CA PRO A 73 -9.44 19.14 -1.73
C PRO A 73 -10.50 18.23 -2.37
N TYR A 74 -11.76 18.38 -1.95
CA TYR A 74 -12.88 17.57 -2.44
C TYR A 74 -12.94 17.51 -3.96
N THR A 75 -12.87 18.65 -4.64
CA THR A 75 -12.93 18.74 -6.10
C THR A 75 -11.82 17.94 -6.77
N THR A 76 -10.63 17.91 -6.16
CA THR A 76 -9.48 17.17 -6.68
C THR A 76 -9.67 15.65 -6.54
N ILE A 77 -10.20 15.19 -5.40
CA ILE A 77 -10.56 13.76 -5.24
C ILE A 77 -11.71 13.40 -6.17
N TYR A 78 -12.74 14.23 -6.28
CA TYR A 78 -13.87 13.99 -7.17
C TYR A 78 -13.39 13.77 -8.61
N THR A 79 -12.54 14.66 -9.14
CA THR A 79 -11.94 14.47 -10.47
C THR A 79 -11.08 13.19 -10.53
N GLY A 80 -10.30 12.90 -9.49
CA GLY A 80 -9.53 11.66 -9.42
C GLY A 80 -10.42 10.40 -9.47
N PHE A 81 -11.55 10.43 -8.77
CA PHE A 81 -12.54 9.36 -8.73
C PHE A 81 -13.23 9.16 -10.08
N GLN A 82 -13.60 10.25 -10.76
CA GLN A 82 -14.14 10.18 -12.12
C GLN A 82 -13.16 9.52 -13.09
N VAL A 83 -11.87 9.86 -13.02
CA VAL A 83 -10.84 9.19 -13.82
C VAL A 83 -10.74 7.70 -13.49
N CYS A 84 -10.89 7.31 -12.21
CA CYS A 84 -10.92 5.89 -11.84
C CYS A 84 -12.12 5.14 -12.43
N LEU A 85 -13.29 5.78 -12.54
CA LEU A 85 -14.47 5.21 -13.18
C LEU A 85 -14.30 5.12 -14.70
N GLU A 86 -13.91 6.22 -15.35
CA GLU A 86 -13.69 6.31 -16.80
C GLU A 86 -12.69 5.26 -17.28
N ARG A 87 -11.64 5.03 -16.49
CA ARG A 87 -10.58 4.05 -16.81
C ARG A 87 -10.85 2.65 -16.27
N LYS A 88 -12.06 2.38 -15.79
CA LYS A 88 -12.48 1.05 -15.29
C LYS A 88 -11.56 0.49 -14.19
N LEU A 89 -10.95 1.35 -13.39
CA LEU A 89 -10.23 0.97 -12.17
C LEU A 89 -11.24 0.74 -11.03
N VAL A 90 -12.36 1.45 -11.10
CA VAL A 90 -13.53 1.32 -10.23
C VAL A 90 -14.75 1.15 -11.12
N ARG A 91 -15.74 0.38 -10.66
CA ARG A 91 -17.03 0.20 -11.35
C ARG A 91 -18.21 0.39 -10.43
N GLU A 92 -19.32 0.79 -11.01
CA GLU A 92 -20.63 0.81 -10.36
C GLU A 92 -21.29 -0.56 -10.47
N ILE A 93 -21.89 -1.02 -9.37
CA ILE A 93 -22.55 -2.32 -9.27
C ILE A 93 -23.89 -2.16 -8.58
N PRO A 94 -24.99 -2.67 -9.15
CA PRO A 94 -26.25 -2.76 -8.44
C PRO A 94 -26.18 -3.86 -7.36
N VAL A 95 -26.51 -3.51 -6.12
CA VAL A 95 -26.64 -4.44 -4.99
C VAL A 95 -27.98 -4.17 -4.32
N GLY A 96 -28.95 -5.04 -4.61
CA GLY A 96 -30.36 -4.80 -4.30
C GLY A 96 -30.86 -3.54 -5.00
N ASN A 97 -31.49 -2.62 -4.27
CA ASN A 97 -32.06 -1.39 -4.82
C ASN A 97 -31.08 -0.20 -4.82
N ARG A 98 -29.77 -0.43 -4.75
CA ARG A 98 -28.77 0.63 -4.67
C ARG A 98 -27.56 0.35 -5.53
N THR A 99 -26.95 1.41 -6.05
CA THR A 99 -25.64 1.35 -6.71
C THR A 99 -24.55 1.53 -5.67
N VAL A 100 -23.54 0.65 -5.71
CA VAL A 100 -22.33 0.73 -4.90
C VAL A 100 -21.11 0.64 -5.81
N TYR A 101 -19.97 1.10 -5.31
CA TYR A 101 -18.71 1.08 -6.05
C TYR A 101 -17.84 -0.10 -5.66
N GLU A 102 -17.12 -0.67 -6.62
CA GLU A 102 -16.17 -1.76 -6.41
C GLU A 102 -14.87 -1.49 -7.17
N ILE A 103 -13.75 -1.81 -6.53
CA ILE A 103 -12.43 -1.85 -7.18
C ILE A 103 -12.39 -3.06 -8.11
N VAL A 104 -12.15 -2.80 -9.40
CA VAL A 104 -12.14 -3.83 -10.43
C VAL A 104 -11.03 -4.84 -10.14
N ASP A 105 -11.32 -6.13 -10.34
CA ASP A 105 -10.43 -7.28 -10.12
C ASP A 105 -9.90 -7.47 -8.70
N TYR A 106 -10.38 -6.73 -7.70
CA TYR A 106 -9.93 -6.89 -6.32
C TYR A 106 -10.17 -8.31 -5.78
N ALA A 107 -11.37 -8.85 -6.01
CA ALA A 107 -11.73 -10.20 -5.57
C ALA A 107 -10.90 -11.30 -6.28
N LEU A 108 -10.54 -11.08 -7.54
CA LEU A 108 -9.69 -11.98 -8.34
C LEU A 108 -8.31 -12.13 -7.71
N TYR A 109 -7.71 -11.01 -7.28
CA TYR A 109 -6.39 -11.02 -6.66
C TYR A 109 -6.41 -11.31 -5.16
N ASN A 110 -7.55 -11.15 -4.47
CA ASN A 110 -7.72 -11.52 -3.06
C ASN A 110 -8.28 -12.93 -2.87
N HIS A 111 -7.72 -13.93 -3.56
CA HIS A 111 -8.16 -15.31 -3.41
C HIS A 111 -7.49 -16.03 -2.21
N THR A 112 -8.15 -17.05 -1.68
CA THR A 112 -7.61 -17.96 -0.67
C THR A 112 -6.97 -19.18 -1.35
N ALA A 113 -6.08 -19.88 -0.65
CA ALA A 113 -5.39 -21.06 -1.22
C ALA A 113 -6.32 -22.18 -1.73
N ALA A 114 -7.55 -22.27 -1.18
CA ALA A 114 -8.56 -23.23 -1.64
C ALA A 114 -9.28 -22.75 -2.92
N GLU A 115 -9.36 -21.44 -3.16
CA GLU A 115 -9.89 -20.86 -4.39
C GLU A 115 -8.85 -20.91 -5.53
N THR A 116 -7.56 -21.01 -5.20
CA THR A 116 -6.44 -21.12 -6.16
C THR A 116 -6.42 -22.45 -6.92
N THR A 117 -7.09 -23.49 -6.42
CA THR A 117 -7.11 -24.81 -7.08
C THR A 117 -8.02 -24.83 -8.31
N ASP A 118 -9.08 -24.00 -8.31
CA ASP A 118 -10.08 -23.94 -9.37
C ASP A 118 -9.95 -22.67 -10.25
N MET A 119 -9.25 -21.64 -9.78
CA MET A 119 -8.99 -20.41 -10.53
C MET A 119 -7.54 -20.35 -10.99
N ILE A 120 -7.34 -20.24 -12.32
CA ILE A 120 -6.18 -19.76 -13.11
C ILE A 120 -4.93 -19.48 -12.27
N ASN A 121 -3.76 -20.04 -12.66
CA ASN A 121 -2.35 -19.84 -12.22
C ASN A 121 -1.92 -18.42 -11.69
N ILE A 122 -2.70 -17.78 -10.84
CA ILE A 122 -2.49 -16.46 -10.27
C ILE A 122 -2.15 -16.72 -8.81
N SER A 123 -0.89 -16.49 -8.45
CA SER A 123 -0.48 -16.59 -7.05
C SER A 123 -0.95 -15.37 -6.26
N LEU A 124 -1.34 -15.59 -5.00
CA LEU A 124 -1.65 -14.50 -4.07
C LEU A 124 -0.38 -13.69 -3.76
N SER A 125 -0.19 -12.58 -4.47
CA SER A 125 0.93 -11.65 -4.26
C SER A 125 0.43 -10.24 -3.98
N TYR A 126 0.86 -9.68 -2.86
CA TYR A 126 0.47 -8.34 -2.43
C TYR A 126 1.50 -7.74 -1.47
N PHE A 127 1.52 -6.42 -1.40
CA PHE A 127 2.17 -5.67 -0.33
C PHE A 127 1.11 -4.94 0.50
N ARG A 128 1.52 -4.33 1.62
CA ARG A 128 0.60 -3.52 2.44
C ARG A 128 0.98 -2.06 2.34
N ILE A 129 -0.01 -1.20 2.10
CA ILE A 129 0.17 0.25 2.18
C ILE A 129 -0.06 0.66 3.64
N PRO A 130 0.97 1.17 4.36
CA PRO A 130 0.84 1.53 5.77
C PRO A 130 -0.29 2.54 6.03
N PHE A 131 -1.06 2.33 7.10
CA PHE A 131 -2.04 3.34 7.57
C PHE A 131 -1.36 4.65 7.96
N TYR A 132 -0.11 4.60 8.41
CA TYR A 132 0.65 5.81 8.70
C TYR A 132 0.76 6.74 7.47
N LEU A 133 0.75 6.22 6.23
CA LEU A 133 0.82 7.07 5.04
C LEU A 133 -0.40 7.97 4.87
N ILE A 134 -1.60 7.50 5.22
CA ILE A 134 -2.83 8.31 5.12
C ILE A 134 -2.93 9.34 6.25
N GLN A 135 -2.17 9.16 7.33
CA GLN A 135 -2.06 10.15 8.42
C GLN A 135 -1.05 11.25 8.11
N THR A 136 -0.18 11.03 7.11
CA THR A 136 0.83 12.01 6.69
C THR A 136 0.33 12.89 5.56
N THR A 137 1.00 14.03 5.36
CA THR A 137 0.72 14.94 4.25
C THR A 137 1.27 14.46 2.90
N ILE A 138 1.95 13.29 2.82
CA ILE A 138 2.67 12.83 1.63
C ILE A 138 1.77 12.83 0.39
N LEU A 139 0.61 12.16 0.46
CA LEU A 139 -0.30 12.07 -0.68
C LEU A 139 -0.81 13.46 -1.09
N SER A 140 -1.21 14.30 -0.12
CA SER A 140 -1.67 15.65 -0.41
C SER A 140 -0.62 16.53 -1.07
N SER A 141 0.64 16.43 -0.63
CA SER A 141 1.77 17.18 -1.17
C SER A 141 2.14 16.71 -2.58
N LEU A 142 2.14 15.39 -2.83
CA LEU A 142 2.38 14.85 -4.17
C LEU A 142 1.27 15.24 -5.15
N VAL A 143 0.00 15.24 -4.71
CA VAL A 143 -1.12 15.70 -5.54
C VAL A 143 -1.02 17.19 -5.85
N LYS A 144 -0.70 18.03 -4.84
CA LYS A 144 -0.45 19.48 -5.03
C LYS A 144 0.69 19.74 -6.02
N ALA A 145 1.76 18.94 -5.94
CA ALA A 145 2.89 19.00 -6.87
C ALA A 145 2.60 18.38 -8.24
N ARG A 146 1.40 17.82 -8.45
CA ARG A 146 0.99 17.07 -9.65
C ARG A 146 1.94 15.92 -9.98
N ASP A 147 2.50 15.29 -8.95
CA ASP A 147 3.60 14.33 -9.05
C ASP A 147 3.12 12.87 -9.06
N ASN A 148 2.63 12.41 -10.21
CA ASN A 148 2.18 11.03 -10.40
C ASN A 148 3.33 10.02 -10.27
N ARG A 149 4.51 10.31 -10.86
CA ARG A 149 5.70 9.44 -10.80
C ARG A 149 6.19 9.29 -9.37
N GLY A 150 6.10 10.36 -8.58
CA GLY A 150 6.39 10.33 -7.16
C GLY A 150 5.50 9.37 -6.37
N ILE A 151 4.20 9.30 -6.69
CA ILE A 151 3.27 8.33 -6.10
C ILE A 151 3.60 6.90 -6.56
N MET A 152 3.93 6.70 -7.83
CA MET A 152 4.34 5.37 -8.33
C MET A 152 5.59 4.85 -7.63
N ILE A 153 6.62 5.68 -7.47
CA ILE A 153 7.85 5.30 -6.75
C ILE A 153 7.57 5.06 -5.27
N LEU A 154 6.67 5.84 -4.65
CA LEU A 154 6.26 5.60 -3.27
C LEU A 154 5.70 4.18 -3.11
N LEU A 155 4.81 3.75 -4.02
CA LEU A 155 4.29 2.38 -4.03
C LEU A 155 5.39 1.33 -4.26
N GLU A 156 6.35 1.57 -5.17
CA GLU A 156 7.48 0.67 -5.39
C GLU A 156 8.39 0.53 -4.15
N LEU A 157 8.62 1.64 -3.43
CA LEU A 157 9.39 1.65 -2.19
C LEU A 157 8.67 0.85 -1.09
N ILE A 158 7.36 1.04 -0.92
CA ILE A 158 6.54 0.29 0.05
C ILE A 158 6.52 -1.21 -0.28
N ASN A 159 6.40 -1.56 -1.56
CA ASN A 159 6.45 -2.96 -1.99
C ASN A 159 7.82 -3.58 -1.67
N THR A 160 8.91 -2.88 -2.02
CA THR A 160 10.27 -3.32 -1.68
C THR A 160 10.44 -3.50 -0.17
N PHE A 161 9.95 -2.55 0.62
CA PHE A 161 10.01 -2.63 2.08
C PHE A 161 9.24 -3.83 2.61
N SER A 162 8.01 -4.03 2.15
CA SER A 162 7.18 -5.17 2.54
C SER A 162 7.85 -6.52 2.24
N ARG A 163 8.48 -6.65 1.06
CA ARG A 163 9.24 -7.84 0.68
C ARG A 163 10.48 -8.03 1.54
N LYS A 164 11.21 -6.95 1.83
CA LYS A 164 12.40 -6.98 2.69
C LYS A 164 12.07 -7.45 4.11
N ILE A 165 10.98 -6.98 4.72
CA ILE A 165 10.53 -7.49 6.03
C ILE A 165 10.21 -8.99 5.94
N GLY A 166 9.62 -9.46 4.84
CA GLY A 166 9.33 -10.87 4.64
C GLY A 166 10.60 -11.74 4.56
N MET A 167 11.61 -11.27 3.82
CA MET A 167 12.86 -11.98 3.60
C MET A 167 13.79 -11.92 4.81
N GLU A 168 13.90 -10.77 5.48
CA GLU A 168 14.79 -10.54 6.62
C GLU A 168 14.05 -10.71 7.95
N HIS A 169 13.23 -11.76 8.05
CA HIS A 169 12.39 -12.08 9.21
C HIS A 169 13.18 -12.31 10.50
N TYR A 170 14.47 -12.62 10.42
CA TYR A 170 15.39 -12.86 11.53
C TYR A 170 15.81 -11.56 12.24
N LYS A 171 15.52 -10.39 11.68
CA LYS A 171 15.83 -9.11 12.32
C LYS A 171 14.82 -8.79 13.42
N HIS A 172 15.32 -8.23 14.52
CA HIS A 172 14.53 -7.93 15.72
C HIS A 172 14.29 -6.43 15.93
N LYS A 173 14.96 -5.55 15.17
CA LYS A 173 14.75 -4.10 15.23
C LYS A 173 14.32 -3.57 13.87
N ILE A 174 13.44 -2.56 13.88
CA ILE A 174 12.86 -1.98 12.66
C ILE A 174 13.89 -1.12 11.94
N GLU A 175 14.79 -0.50 12.71
CA GLU A 175 15.88 0.34 12.22
C GLU A 175 16.85 -0.43 11.32
N ASP A 176 16.94 -1.75 11.50
CA ASP A 176 17.84 -2.62 10.73
C ASP A 176 17.34 -2.86 9.29
N PHE A 177 16.08 -2.52 8.98
CA PHE A 177 15.50 -2.72 7.65
C PHE A 177 15.78 -1.53 6.72
N GLU A 178 17.02 -1.46 6.22
CA GLU A 178 17.44 -0.40 5.31
C GLU A 178 17.34 -0.79 3.82
N ILE A 179 16.75 0.09 2.99
CA ILE A 179 16.70 -0.10 1.54
C ILE A 179 17.68 0.86 0.87
N THR A 180 18.68 0.34 0.18
CA THR A 180 19.59 1.18 -0.60
C THR A 180 18.94 1.60 -1.93
N ARG A 181 19.00 2.90 -2.23
CA ARG A 181 18.55 3.51 -3.49
C ARG A 181 19.62 4.42 -4.06
N LYS A 182 20.06 4.13 -5.29
CA LYS A 182 20.99 4.98 -6.02
C LYS A 182 20.28 6.25 -6.50
N MET A 183 20.95 7.39 -6.44
CA MET A 183 20.47 8.65 -7.02
C MET A 183 20.18 8.52 -8.52
N ALA A 184 20.99 7.73 -9.25
CA ALA A 184 20.76 7.45 -10.67
C ALA A 184 19.37 6.82 -10.92
N PHE A 185 19.02 5.79 -10.15
CA PHE A 185 17.72 5.14 -10.21
C PHE A 185 16.57 6.10 -9.89
N LEU A 186 16.70 6.93 -8.85
CA LEU A 186 15.67 7.92 -8.49
C LEU A 186 15.49 8.98 -9.59
N LYS A 187 16.58 9.46 -10.19
CA LYS A 187 16.52 10.42 -11.31
C LYS A 187 15.81 9.82 -12.52
N GLU A 188 16.12 8.58 -12.87
CA GLU A 188 15.51 7.86 -13.99
C GLU A 188 14.01 7.65 -13.76
N LYS A 189 13.64 7.05 -12.63
CA LYS A 189 12.23 6.73 -12.32
C LYS A 189 11.37 7.98 -12.15
N LEU A 190 11.91 9.04 -11.52
CA LEU A 190 11.19 10.32 -11.39
C LEU A 190 11.25 11.15 -12.68
N ASN A 191 12.15 10.82 -13.62
CA ASN A 191 12.56 11.65 -14.74
C ASN A 191 12.89 13.09 -14.31
N ARG A 192 13.82 13.19 -13.36
CA ARG A 192 14.18 14.44 -12.66
C ARG A 192 15.68 14.59 -12.49
N ASN A 193 16.12 15.84 -12.37
CA ASN A 193 17.48 16.13 -11.94
C ASN A 193 17.64 15.95 -10.42
N ALA A 194 18.88 15.89 -9.94
CA ALA A 194 19.16 15.65 -8.51
C ALA A 194 18.51 16.68 -7.56
N LYS A 195 18.36 17.95 -7.98
CA LYS A 195 17.68 18.98 -7.18
C LYS A 195 16.20 18.64 -6.99
N LYS A 196 15.50 18.28 -8.06
CA LYS A 196 14.09 17.88 -7.99
C LYS A 196 13.88 16.53 -7.30
N VAL A 197 14.87 15.63 -7.34
CA VAL A 197 14.86 14.39 -6.52
C VAL A 197 14.94 14.74 -5.03
N ARG A 198 15.79 15.69 -4.62
CA ARG A 198 15.82 16.17 -3.23
C ARG A 198 14.50 16.79 -2.80
N GLN A 199 13.84 17.57 -3.67
CA GLN A 199 12.49 18.09 -3.39
C GLN A 199 11.47 16.97 -3.18
N TYR A 200 11.53 15.90 -3.98
CA TYR A 200 10.69 14.72 -3.76
C TYR A 200 10.97 14.07 -2.39
N ILE A 201 12.25 13.90 -2.03
CA ILE A 201 12.67 13.34 -0.73
C ILE A 201 12.10 14.17 0.43
N GLU A 202 12.12 15.50 0.33
CA GLU A 202 11.50 16.37 1.33
C GLU A 202 9.97 16.18 1.42
N ILE A 203 9.28 15.93 0.31
CA ILE A 203 7.84 15.64 0.31
C ILE A 203 7.55 14.32 1.02
N VAL A 204 8.39 13.29 0.79
CA VAL A 204 8.23 11.96 1.41
C VAL A 204 8.96 11.80 2.74
N LYS A 205 9.37 12.90 3.38
CA LYS A 205 10.16 12.94 4.62
C LYS A 205 9.68 12.06 5.79
N PRO A 206 8.37 11.74 5.96
CA PRO A 206 7.98 10.73 6.95
C PRO A 206 8.63 9.35 6.73
N ILE A 207 9.16 9.09 5.52
CA ILE A 207 10.11 8.03 5.21
C ILE A 207 11.52 8.65 5.28
N LYS A 208 12.41 8.09 6.10
CA LYS A 208 13.76 8.63 6.31
C LYS A 208 14.66 8.24 5.13
N PHE A 209 15.32 9.23 4.52
CA PHE A 209 16.35 9.02 3.49
C PHE A 209 17.69 9.52 4.02
N ASN A 210 18.57 8.61 4.39
CA ASN A 210 19.92 8.90 4.89
C ASN A 210 20.91 8.86 3.72
N ALA A 211 21.71 9.90 3.52
CA ALA A 211 22.75 9.91 2.50
C ALA A 211 23.99 9.15 3.01
N VAL A 212 24.51 8.18 2.23
CA VAL A 212 25.61 7.29 2.67
C VAL A 212 26.86 7.40 1.81
N ASP A 213 26.72 7.74 0.52
CA ASP A 213 27.86 7.92 -0.39
C ASP A 213 27.93 9.38 -0.87
N LEU A 214 28.62 10.21 -0.07
CA LEU A 214 28.89 11.61 -0.39
C LEU A 214 30.20 11.71 -1.19
N LYS A 215 30.15 12.33 -2.36
CA LYS A 215 31.34 12.69 -3.13
C LYS A 215 31.41 14.20 -3.32
N ASP A 216 32.61 14.74 -3.15
CA ASP A 216 32.87 16.10 -3.54
C ASP A 216 33.01 16.20 -5.05
N LYS A 217 32.26 17.13 -5.64
CA LYS A 217 32.42 17.44 -7.05
C LYS A 217 33.80 18.04 -7.29
N LYS A 218 34.67 17.33 -8.00
CA LYS A 218 35.95 17.88 -8.48
C LYS A 218 35.67 19.09 -9.38
N SER A 219 36.30 20.21 -9.07
CA SER A 219 36.23 21.44 -9.88
C SER A 219 36.82 21.17 -11.26
N SER A 220 36.15 21.65 -12.31
CA SER A 220 36.67 21.59 -13.68
C SER A 220 37.71 22.70 -13.87
N GLU A 221 38.94 22.32 -14.25
CA GLU A 221 40.08 23.24 -14.40
C GLU A 221 39.80 24.40 -15.37
N SER A 222 38.96 24.19 -16.39
CA SER A 222 38.58 25.20 -17.38
C SER A 222 37.62 26.30 -16.87
N ARG A 223 37.11 26.21 -15.63
CA ARG A 223 36.15 27.15 -15.03
C ARG A 223 36.70 27.98 -13.86
N ILE A 224 38.02 27.99 -13.69
CA ILE A 224 38.70 28.65 -12.56
C ILE A 224 38.72 30.19 -12.65
N THR A 225 38.37 30.79 -13.79
CA THR A 225 38.48 32.24 -14.01
C THR A 225 37.36 33.12 -13.45
N ARG A 226 36.35 32.57 -12.75
CA ARG A 226 35.27 33.41 -12.19
C ARG A 226 35.16 33.25 -10.68
N VAL A 227 35.50 34.34 -9.99
CA VAL A 227 35.39 34.62 -8.54
C VAL A 227 33.96 34.41 -8.03
N ARG A 228 33.49 33.16 -7.99
CA ARG A 228 32.34 32.73 -7.21
C ARG A 228 32.86 31.68 -6.25
N ARG A 229 32.85 32.04 -4.96
CA ARG A 229 33.18 31.20 -3.79
C ARG A 229 33.02 29.72 -4.12
N GLN A 230 34.10 28.96 -3.93
CA GLN A 230 34.14 27.50 -3.99
C GLN A 230 33.15 26.93 -2.97
N VAL A 231 31.86 26.89 -3.30
CA VAL A 231 30.90 26.10 -2.55
C VAL A 231 31.15 24.66 -2.98
N GLN A 232 31.80 23.88 -2.13
CA GLN A 232 31.97 22.44 -2.32
C GLN A 232 30.59 21.83 -2.59
N GLN A 233 30.38 21.38 -3.83
CA GLN A 233 29.11 20.77 -4.22
C GLN A 233 29.15 19.30 -3.83
N VAL A 234 28.44 18.96 -2.75
CA VAL A 234 28.28 17.58 -2.31
C VAL A 234 27.31 16.83 -3.24
N ILE A 235 27.83 15.80 -3.90
CA ILE A 235 27.09 14.86 -4.74
C ILE A 235 26.71 13.67 -3.86
N ILE A 236 25.41 13.37 -3.80
CA ILE A 236 24.90 12.18 -3.11
C ILE A 236 24.69 11.09 -4.16
N GLU A 237 25.40 9.97 -4.03
CA GLU A 237 25.28 8.85 -4.97
C GLU A 237 24.24 7.82 -4.53
N LYS A 238 24.10 7.61 -3.21
CA LYS A 238 23.19 6.61 -2.62
C LYS A 238 22.47 7.15 -1.39
N PHE A 239 21.25 6.66 -1.21
CA PHE A 239 20.45 6.83 -0.01
C PHE A 239 20.14 5.47 0.62
N ASN A 240 20.18 5.40 1.95
CA ASN A 240 19.53 4.36 2.72
C ASN A 240 18.15 4.85 3.15
N VAL A 241 17.13 4.12 2.75
CA VAL A 241 15.72 4.44 3.02
C VAL A 241 15.25 3.58 4.17
N ILE A 242 14.74 4.23 5.22
CA ILE A 242 14.24 3.60 6.44
C ILE A 242 12.80 4.06 6.64
N PHE A 243 11.88 3.11 6.80
CA PHE A 243 10.49 3.40 7.12
C PHE A 243 10.32 3.59 8.63
N SER A 244 9.39 4.47 9.02
CA SER A 244 9.05 4.67 10.44
C SER A 244 8.55 3.37 11.08
N SER A 245 8.85 3.20 12.38
CA SER A 245 8.26 2.14 13.20
C SER A 245 6.73 2.17 13.21
N ASN A 246 6.12 3.35 13.03
CA ASN A 246 4.67 3.51 12.90
C ASN A 246 4.07 2.79 11.68
N CYS A 247 4.90 2.38 10.71
CA CYS A 247 4.45 1.62 9.55
C CYS A 247 4.28 0.13 9.83
N VAL A 248 4.76 -0.39 10.96
CA VAL A 248 4.80 -1.82 11.26
C VAL A 248 4.23 -2.13 12.65
N ILE A 249 3.80 -3.38 12.85
CA ILE A 249 3.39 -3.95 14.13
C ILE A 249 4.10 -5.28 14.36
N GLU A 250 4.21 -5.66 15.63
CA GLU A 250 4.65 -7.00 16.04
C GLU A 250 3.59 -8.05 15.63
N ASN A 251 4.07 -9.26 15.35
CA ASN A 251 3.32 -10.27 14.63
C ASN A 251 2.93 -11.44 15.54
N ASP A 252 2.27 -11.13 16.65
CA ASP A 252 2.13 -12.06 17.77
C ASP A 252 1.06 -13.15 17.57
N LYS A 253 0.19 -13.06 16.55
CA LYS A 253 -1.02 -13.91 16.44
C LYS A 253 -1.34 -14.42 15.03
N LYS A 254 -0.36 -14.96 14.32
CA LYS A 254 -0.52 -15.45 12.93
C LYS A 254 -1.54 -16.57 12.74
N GLU A 255 -1.62 -17.53 13.67
CA GLU A 255 -2.47 -18.72 13.50
C GLU A 255 -3.96 -18.38 13.40
N LEU A 256 -4.44 -17.41 14.20
CA LEU A 256 -5.84 -16.98 14.20
C LEU A 256 -6.19 -16.05 13.03
N HIS A 257 -5.21 -15.38 12.40
CA HIS A 257 -5.49 -14.38 11.36
C HIS A 257 -6.04 -14.97 10.05
N ARG A 258 -5.65 -16.20 9.70
CA ARG A 258 -6.08 -16.85 8.46
C ARG A 258 -7.56 -17.26 8.48
N PRO A 259 -8.06 -18.00 9.50
CA PRO A 259 -9.48 -18.35 9.58
C PRO A 259 -10.37 -17.09 9.67
N ILE A 260 -9.99 -16.10 10.47
CA ILE A 260 -10.70 -14.81 10.56
C ILE A 260 -10.87 -14.15 9.19
N ALA A 261 -9.80 -14.09 8.40
CA ALA A 261 -9.85 -13.45 7.08
C ALA A 261 -10.73 -14.22 6.09
N LYS A 262 -10.72 -15.56 6.15
CA LYS A 262 -11.58 -16.43 5.33
C LYS A 262 -13.06 -16.20 5.65
N CYS A 263 -13.44 -16.33 6.92
CA CYS A 263 -14.81 -16.13 7.37
C CYS A 263 -15.32 -14.72 7.04
N ARG A 264 -14.47 -13.69 7.21
CA ARG A 264 -14.81 -12.32 6.84
C ARG A 264 -15.12 -12.18 5.35
N LYS A 265 -14.26 -12.73 4.48
CA LYS A 265 -14.47 -12.70 3.02
C LYS A 265 -15.76 -13.44 2.63
N GLU A 266 -16.00 -14.60 3.23
CA GLU A 266 -17.19 -15.41 2.97
C GLU A 266 -18.48 -14.71 3.42
N ALA A 267 -18.52 -14.15 4.63
CA ALA A 267 -19.66 -13.41 5.14
C ALA A 267 -20.02 -12.22 4.22
N VAL A 268 -19.01 -11.44 3.83
CA VAL A 268 -19.19 -10.32 2.90
C VAL A 268 -19.70 -10.79 1.54
N SER A 269 -19.18 -11.90 1.03
CA SER A 269 -19.63 -12.50 -0.23
C SER A 269 -21.10 -12.93 -0.15
N ARG A 270 -21.49 -13.68 0.89
CA ARG A 270 -22.89 -14.13 1.08
C ARG A 270 -23.86 -12.95 1.18
N LEU A 271 -23.50 -11.92 1.92
CA LEU A 271 -24.32 -10.71 2.06
C LEU A 271 -24.50 -9.97 0.72
N LYS A 272 -23.45 -9.90 -0.10
CA LYS A 272 -23.57 -9.36 -1.47
C LYS A 272 -24.57 -10.16 -2.31
N HIS A 273 -24.51 -11.49 -2.26
CA HIS A 273 -25.46 -12.36 -2.98
C HIS A 273 -26.90 -12.18 -2.50
N MET A 274 -27.10 -11.88 -1.21
CA MET A 274 -28.41 -11.52 -0.64
C MET A 274 -28.87 -10.10 -0.98
N GLY A 275 -28.13 -9.35 -1.81
CA GLY A 275 -28.45 -7.96 -2.15
C GLY A 275 -28.22 -6.98 -1.01
N GLN A 276 -27.44 -7.35 0.01
CA GLN A 276 -27.15 -6.49 1.16
C GLN A 276 -25.77 -5.84 1.02
N ALA A 277 -25.77 -4.53 0.78
CA ALA A 277 -24.56 -3.72 0.89
C ALA A 277 -24.31 -3.34 2.36
N LEU A 278 -23.16 -3.76 2.89
CA LEU A 278 -22.76 -3.49 4.27
C LEU A 278 -22.44 -2.02 4.50
N ARG A 279 -22.88 -1.51 5.65
CA ARG A 279 -22.34 -0.27 6.21
C ARG A 279 -20.98 -0.54 6.85
N LYS A 280 -20.19 0.51 7.05
CA LYS A 280 -18.91 0.41 7.75
C LYS A 280 -19.08 -0.11 9.18
N LYS A 281 -20.08 0.40 9.91
CA LYS A 281 -20.41 -0.04 11.27
C LYS A 281 -20.84 -1.51 11.30
N ASP A 282 -21.62 -1.95 10.33
CA ASP A 282 -22.08 -3.34 10.25
C ASP A 282 -20.88 -4.29 10.05
N LYS A 283 -19.92 -3.91 9.20
CA LYS A 283 -18.66 -4.63 9.03
C LYS A 283 -17.87 -4.72 10.34
N GLU A 284 -17.74 -3.61 11.07
CA GLU A 284 -17.04 -3.58 12.36
C GLU A 284 -17.72 -4.47 13.41
N ASN A 285 -19.06 -4.45 13.46
CA ASN A 285 -19.86 -5.28 14.35
C ASN A 285 -19.72 -6.77 14.03
N ILE A 286 -19.82 -7.16 12.76
CA ILE A 286 -19.59 -8.56 12.32
C ILE A 286 -18.22 -9.04 12.76
N MET A 287 -17.20 -8.20 12.66
CA MET A 287 -15.84 -8.55 13.10
C MET A 287 -15.69 -8.66 14.60
N THR A 288 -16.42 -7.84 15.35
CA THR A 288 -16.42 -7.88 16.81
C THR A 288 -17.11 -9.15 17.30
N ALA A 289 -18.29 -9.46 16.76
CA ALA A 289 -19.03 -10.69 17.04
C ALA A 289 -18.19 -11.92 16.69
N PHE A 290 -17.59 -11.98 15.50
CA PHE A 290 -16.73 -13.11 15.10
C PHE A 290 -15.54 -13.31 16.06
N ARG A 291 -14.92 -12.22 16.52
CA ARG A 291 -13.82 -12.35 17.49
C ARG A 291 -14.31 -12.90 18.82
N GLN A 292 -15.37 -12.34 19.36
CA GLN A 292 -15.91 -12.72 20.67
C GLN A 292 -16.49 -14.13 20.69
N GLU A 293 -17.22 -14.51 19.63
CA GLU A 293 -17.96 -15.77 19.59
C GLU A 293 -17.17 -16.95 19.02
N ILE A 294 -16.14 -16.70 18.20
CA ILE A 294 -15.39 -17.77 17.52
C ILE A 294 -13.93 -17.76 17.93
N VAL A 295 -13.23 -16.64 17.75
CA VAL A 295 -11.78 -16.57 17.99
C VAL A 295 -11.44 -16.73 19.47
N ASP A 296 -12.16 -16.03 20.34
CA ASP A 296 -11.92 -16.07 21.77
C ASP A 296 -12.23 -17.47 22.33
N ILE A 297 -13.27 -18.14 21.82
CA ILE A 297 -13.59 -19.54 22.19
C ILE A 297 -12.52 -20.51 21.65
N GLU A 298 -12.05 -20.32 20.41
CA GLU A 298 -11.02 -21.16 19.78
C GLU A 298 -9.67 -21.12 20.52
N ILE A 299 -9.37 -20.02 21.21
CA ILE A 299 -8.18 -19.91 22.09
C ILE A 299 -8.27 -20.90 23.26
N TYR A 300 -9.47 -21.17 23.78
CA TYR A 300 -9.68 -22.06 24.93
C TYR A 300 -9.99 -23.51 24.54
N LEU A 301 -10.17 -23.82 23.24
CA LEU A 301 -10.38 -25.20 22.77
C LEU A 301 -9.06 -26.00 22.74
N PRO A 302 -9.01 -27.21 23.33
CA PRO A 302 -7.81 -28.04 23.33
C PRO A 302 -7.39 -28.44 21.92
N THR A 303 -6.08 -28.48 21.66
CA THR A 303 -5.44 -28.62 20.34
C THR A 303 -5.90 -29.83 19.52
N LYS A 304 -6.42 -30.89 20.16
CA LYS A 304 -6.94 -32.10 19.50
C LYS A 304 -8.32 -31.95 18.85
N GLN A 305 -9.07 -30.88 19.16
CA GLN A 305 -10.39 -30.61 18.55
C GLN A 305 -10.33 -29.63 17.38
N LYS A 306 -9.16 -29.04 17.08
CA LYS A 306 -8.98 -28.03 16.01
C LYS A 306 -8.86 -28.62 14.60
N GLN A 307 -9.03 -29.93 14.43
CA GLN A 307 -8.79 -30.64 13.17
C GLN A 307 -10.06 -31.20 12.49
N ASN A 308 -11.25 -30.88 12.98
CA ASN A 308 -12.51 -31.26 12.32
C ASN A 308 -13.21 -30.05 11.72
#